data_AF-A0A4Z2BZH9-F1
#
_entry.id   AF-A0A4Z2BZH9-F1
#
_cell.length_a   1.000
_cell.length_b   1.000
_cell.length_c   1.000
_cell.angle_alpha   90.00
_cell.angle_beta   90.00
_cell.angle_gamma   90.00
#
_symmetry.space_group_name_H-M   'P 1'
#
loop_
_entity.id
_entity.type
_entity.pdbx_description
1 polymer ?
#
loop_
_entity_poly.entity_id
_entity_poly.type
_entity_poly.pdbx_seq_one_letter_code
_entity_poly.pdbx_strand_id
1 'polypeptide(L)'
;MYESVDVVGFSPSPSSPSAGSFLSMDYYHRPPGLGTEKGPLSTAAGFQRPFGGSLVNSRHWSGSSHSIETESTSSGEDLLLPSPPSPPPPPRVYKPCFVCQDKSSGYHYGVSACEGCKGFFRRSIQKNMVYTCHRDKVCVINKVTRNRCQSCRLQKCLDVGMSRELVRNDRMKKKKDEKKPAEVETYVLSA
;
A
#
# COMPACT_ATOMS: atom_id res chain seq x y z
N MET A 1 28.45 42.85 42.33
CA MET A 1 27.98 42.02 43.46
C MET A 1 27.19 40.88 42.83
N TYR A 2 27.89 39.82 42.42
CA TYR A 2 27.90 38.50 43.09
C TYR A 2 26.49 37.86 43.00
N GLU A 3 26.21 37.00 42.02
CA GLU A 3 26.60 35.57 41.86
C GLU A 3 25.92 34.66 42.89
N SER A 4 25.12 33.72 42.41
CA SER A 4 24.88 32.43 43.06
C SER A 4 24.47 31.43 41.98
N VAL A 5 25.43 30.59 41.61
CA VAL A 5 25.26 29.35 40.86
C VAL A 5 25.68 28.22 41.79
N ASP A 6 24.84 27.20 41.95
CA ASP A 6 25.16 25.89 42.53
C ASP A 6 24.13 24.92 41.92
N VAL A 7 24.42 24.00 41.00
CA VAL A 7 25.31 22.82 40.95
C VAL A 7 24.80 21.63 41.79
N VAL A 8 24.93 20.43 41.20
CA VAL A 8 24.71 19.03 41.66
C VAL A 8 23.27 18.51 41.77
N GLY A 9 22.91 17.32 41.27
CA GLY A 9 23.73 16.21 40.80
C GLY A 9 22.98 15.13 40.01
N PHE A 10 23.75 14.46 39.17
CA PHE A 10 23.45 13.17 38.54
C PHE A 10 23.71 12.04 39.54
N SER A 11 22.82 11.04 39.61
CA SER A 11 23.20 9.61 39.74
C SER A 11 22.01 8.63 39.65
N PRO A 12 22.28 7.34 39.35
CA PRO A 12 21.42 6.44 38.58
C PRO A 12 20.58 5.44 39.41
N SER A 13 19.77 4.66 38.68
CA SER A 13 18.95 3.49 39.07
C SER A 13 19.75 2.39 39.80
N PRO A 14 19.14 1.45 40.57
CA PRO A 14 18.45 0.29 39.98
C PRO A 14 17.33 -0.37 40.84
N SER A 15 16.39 -1.07 40.21
CA SER A 15 15.75 -2.24 40.84
C SER A 15 15.06 -3.12 39.80
N SER A 16 15.80 -4.12 39.32
CA SER A 16 15.24 -5.38 38.81
C SER A 16 15.05 -6.33 39.99
N PRO A 17 13.95 -7.08 40.00
CA PRO A 17 14.00 -8.52 40.24
C PRO A 17 13.16 -9.22 39.16
N SER A 18 13.30 -10.49 38.80
CA SER A 18 14.24 -11.57 39.05
C SER A 18 13.81 -12.66 38.08
N ALA A 19 14.74 -13.49 37.63
CA ALA A 19 14.44 -14.68 36.86
C ALA A 19 13.49 -15.61 37.62
N GLY A 20 12.51 -16.19 36.91
CA GLY A 20 11.60 -17.21 37.39
C GLY A 20 11.24 -18.12 36.23
N SER A 21 12.01 -19.18 36.10
CA SER A 21 11.94 -20.22 35.08
C SER A 21 10.68 -21.09 35.22
N PHE A 22 10.36 -21.78 34.12
CA PHE A 22 9.89 -23.18 34.14
C PHE A 22 8.42 -23.42 34.57
N LEU A 23 7.55 -23.70 33.60
CA LEU A 23 6.89 -25.01 33.44
C LEU A 23 5.97 -25.02 32.21
N SER A 24 5.89 -26.21 31.62
CA SER A 24 5.29 -26.58 30.34
C SER A 24 3.77 -26.82 30.41
N MET A 25 3.19 -27.10 29.22
CA MET A 25 2.09 -28.05 28.97
C MET A 25 0.64 -27.65 29.32
N ASP A 26 -0.15 -27.58 28.25
CA ASP A 26 -1.47 -28.21 28.08
C ASP A 26 -2.57 -27.98 29.11
N TYR A 27 -3.57 -27.17 28.73
CA TYR A 27 -4.96 -27.49 29.12
C TYR A 27 -5.98 -26.98 28.10
N TYR A 28 -6.03 -27.65 26.95
CA TYR A 28 -7.26 -27.79 26.20
C TYR A 28 -8.29 -28.53 27.08
N HIS A 29 -9.27 -27.82 27.65
CA HIS A 29 -10.67 -28.24 27.82
C HIS A 29 -11.43 -27.35 28.81
N ARG A 30 -12.50 -26.69 28.35
CA ARG A 30 -13.85 -26.78 28.96
C ARG A 30 -14.94 -26.17 28.06
N PRO A 31 -15.94 -26.96 27.63
CA PRO A 31 -17.33 -26.54 27.40
C PRO A 31 -18.29 -27.35 28.33
N PRO A 32 -19.64 -27.34 28.21
CA PRO A 32 -20.65 -26.33 27.83
C PRO A 32 -21.86 -26.26 28.81
N GLY A 33 -22.85 -25.37 28.56
CA GLY A 33 -24.24 -25.45 29.08
C GLY A 33 -25.05 -24.19 28.69
N LEU A 34 -26.00 -24.23 27.72
CA LEU A 34 -27.41 -24.71 27.77
C LEU A 34 -28.32 -23.74 28.57
N GLY A 35 -29.48 -23.24 28.13
CA GLY A 35 -30.39 -23.55 27.01
C GLY A 35 -31.18 -22.30 26.55
N THR A 36 -31.74 -22.32 25.33
CA THR A 36 -33.18 -22.55 24.98
C THR A 36 -33.98 -21.22 25.03
N GLU A 37 -34.75 -20.79 24.02
CA GLU A 37 -35.94 -21.40 23.41
C GLU A 37 -36.17 -20.94 21.94
N LYS A 38 -37.11 -21.64 21.29
CA LYS A 38 -37.45 -21.78 19.85
C LYS A 38 -38.24 -20.62 19.22
N GLY A 39 -38.22 -20.51 17.88
CA GLY A 39 -39.32 -19.92 17.10
C GLY A 39 -38.97 -19.47 15.66
N PRO A 40 -39.55 -20.06 14.60
CA PRO A 40 -39.23 -19.79 13.19
C PRO A 40 -40.24 -18.83 12.52
N LEU A 41 -39.83 -18.11 11.46
CA LEU A 41 -40.58 -18.03 10.19
C LEU A 41 -39.79 -17.23 9.15
N SER A 42 -39.55 -17.87 8.02
CA SER A 42 -38.98 -17.30 6.80
C SER A 42 -40.07 -16.68 5.92
N THR A 43 -39.83 -15.47 5.42
CA THR A 43 -40.36 -15.01 4.11
C THR A 43 -39.38 -14.00 3.50
N ALA A 44 -38.44 -14.50 2.70
CA ALA A 44 -37.65 -13.68 1.79
C ALA A 44 -38.17 -13.93 0.36
N ALA A 45 -38.85 -12.93 -0.18
CA ALA A 45 -39.24 -12.88 -1.58
C ALA A 45 -38.08 -12.29 -2.41
N GLY A 46 -37.75 -12.99 -3.50
CA GLY A 46 -37.36 -12.44 -4.81
C GLY A 46 -36.06 -11.64 -4.92
N PHE A 47 -35.09 -12.19 -5.65
CA PHE A 47 -34.86 -11.73 -7.03
C PHE A 47 -33.90 -12.68 -7.75
N GLN A 48 -34.43 -13.35 -8.77
CA GLN A 48 -33.70 -14.19 -9.70
C GLN A 48 -32.88 -13.28 -10.63
N ARG A 49 -31.59 -13.59 -10.83
CA ARG A 49 -30.80 -13.08 -11.96
C ARG A 49 -30.09 -14.29 -12.60
N PRO A 50 -30.37 -14.62 -13.86
CA PRO A 50 -29.66 -15.70 -14.56
C PRO A 50 -28.65 -15.10 -15.54
N PHE A 51 -27.35 -15.29 -15.34
CA PHE A 51 -26.32 -15.25 -16.39
C PHE A 51 -25.14 -16.05 -15.81
N GLY A 52 -24.80 -17.25 -16.28
CA GLY A 52 -24.40 -17.53 -17.66
C GLY A 52 -22.87 -17.52 -17.69
N GLY A 53 -22.26 -18.70 -17.58
CA GLY A 53 -20.81 -18.84 -17.59
C GLY A 53 -20.18 -18.55 -18.96
N SER A 54 -18.93 -18.11 -18.97
CA SER A 54 -17.91 -18.60 -19.91
C SER A 54 -16.55 -18.00 -19.62
N LEU A 55 -15.61 -18.93 -19.41
CA LEU A 55 -14.23 -18.94 -19.84
C LEU A 55 -13.77 -17.71 -20.65
N VAL A 56 -12.82 -16.94 -20.09
CA VAL A 56 -12.11 -15.92 -20.85
C VAL A 56 -11.18 -16.60 -21.86
N ASN A 57 -11.61 -16.65 -23.12
CA ASN A 57 -10.76 -17.02 -24.24
C ASN A 57 -10.02 -15.77 -24.72
N SER A 58 -8.71 -15.73 -24.52
CA SER A 58 -7.82 -14.69 -25.06
C SER A 58 -7.88 -14.70 -26.58
N ARG A 59 -8.31 -13.57 -27.17
CA ARG A 59 -8.28 -13.35 -28.62
C ARG A 59 -6.84 -13.20 -29.07
N HIS A 60 -6.36 -14.12 -29.90
CA HIS A 60 -5.13 -13.94 -30.65
C HIS A 60 -5.32 -12.90 -31.75
N TRP A 61 -4.26 -12.12 -31.99
CA TRP A 61 -4.12 -11.22 -33.12
C TRP A 61 -3.60 -12.04 -34.29
N SER A 62 -4.41 -12.20 -35.36
CA SER A 62 -3.98 -12.89 -36.58
C SER A 62 -3.65 -11.84 -37.64
N GLY A 63 -2.36 -11.55 -37.79
CA GLY A 63 -1.81 -10.75 -38.88
C GLY A 63 -1.05 -11.68 -39.82
N SER A 64 -1.54 -11.83 -41.05
CA SER A 64 -0.86 -12.54 -42.13
C SER A 64 0.41 -11.80 -42.55
N SER A 65 1.49 -12.53 -42.77
CA SER A 65 2.60 -12.09 -43.62
C SER A 65 3.30 -13.30 -44.23
N HIS A 66 3.70 -13.10 -45.48
CA HIS A 66 4.11 -14.05 -46.51
C HIS A 66 5.16 -15.09 -46.09
N SER A 67 5.00 -16.29 -46.65
CA SER A 67 5.98 -17.37 -46.70
C SER A 67 7.16 -17.00 -47.60
N ILE A 68 8.38 -17.07 -47.07
CA ILE A 68 9.61 -17.25 -47.84
C ILE A 68 10.23 -18.56 -47.37
N GLU A 69 10.21 -19.55 -48.24
CA GLU A 69 10.88 -20.83 -48.02
C GLU A 69 12.39 -20.61 -48.20
N THR A 70 13.15 -20.95 -47.17
CA THR A 70 14.58 -21.17 -47.31
C THR A 70 14.87 -22.55 -46.75
N GLU A 71 15.16 -23.45 -47.67
CA GLU A 71 15.63 -24.79 -47.42
C GLU A 71 17.11 -24.69 -47.03
N SER A 72 17.48 -25.18 -45.85
CA SER A 72 18.87 -25.50 -45.55
C SER A 72 18.91 -26.61 -44.52
N THR A 73 19.33 -27.77 -45.02
CA THR A 73 19.76 -28.94 -44.28
C THR A 73 21.00 -28.60 -43.45
N SER A 74 20.91 -28.76 -42.13
CA SER A 74 22.08 -28.95 -41.27
C SER A 74 21.64 -29.80 -40.10
N SER A 75 22.06 -31.06 -40.14
CA SER A 75 21.94 -32.05 -39.09
C SER A 75 22.61 -31.54 -37.81
N GLY A 76 21.80 -31.33 -36.79
CA GLY A 76 22.19 -31.00 -35.43
C GLY A 76 20.97 -31.18 -34.56
N GLU A 77 20.80 -32.38 -34.01
CA GLU A 77 19.85 -32.66 -32.95
C GLU A 77 20.29 -31.97 -31.66
N ASP A 78 20.36 -30.64 -31.68
CA ASP A 78 20.54 -29.83 -30.49
C ASP A 78 19.23 -29.89 -29.72
N LEU A 79 19.22 -30.79 -28.74
CA LEU A 79 18.19 -30.95 -27.73
C LEU A 79 17.75 -29.58 -27.22
N LEU A 80 16.57 -29.14 -27.67
CA LEU A 80 15.88 -27.96 -27.17
C LEU A 80 15.48 -28.21 -25.71
N LEU A 81 16.45 -28.15 -24.81
CA LEU A 81 16.20 -28.23 -23.39
C LEU A 81 15.66 -26.86 -22.97
N PRO A 82 14.41 -26.75 -22.49
CA PRO A 82 13.89 -25.49 -22.01
C PRO A 82 14.80 -25.01 -20.87
N SER A 83 15.34 -23.81 -21.03
CA SER A 83 16.17 -23.17 -20.03
C SER A 83 15.47 -23.22 -18.67
N PRO A 84 16.14 -23.66 -17.59
CA PRO A 84 15.51 -23.81 -16.29
C PRO A 84 14.92 -22.47 -15.82
N PRO A 85 13.74 -22.47 -15.17
CA PRO A 85 13.11 -21.26 -14.69
C PRO A 85 14.04 -20.54 -13.72
N SER A 86 14.26 -19.25 -13.94
CA SER A 86 15.08 -18.41 -13.07
C SER A 86 14.56 -18.48 -11.62
N PRO A 87 15.46 -18.57 -10.62
CA PRO A 87 15.04 -18.65 -9.23
C PRO A 87 14.23 -17.40 -8.84
N PRO A 88 13.18 -17.55 -7.99
CA PRO A 88 12.37 -16.42 -7.56
C PRO A 88 13.25 -15.39 -6.83
N PRO A 89 13.02 -14.08 -7.05
CA PRO A 89 13.79 -13.04 -6.38
C PRO A 89 13.64 -13.17 -4.86
N PRO A 90 14.71 -12.96 -4.08
CA PRO A 90 14.66 -13.09 -2.64
C PRO A 90 13.61 -12.13 -2.05
N PRO A 91 12.92 -12.55 -0.97
CA PRO A 91 11.89 -11.73 -0.34
C PRO A 91 12.48 -10.40 0.12
N ARG A 92 11.97 -9.29 -0.42
CA ARG A 92 12.41 -7.95 -0.02
C ARG A 92 11.92 -7.64 1.39
N VAL A 93 12.82 -7.68 2.36
CA VAL A 93 12.54 -7.29 3.75
C VAL A 93 12.57 -5.76 3.83
N TYR A 94 11.41 -5.15 4.05
CA TYR A 94 11.30 -3.71 4.25
C TYR A 94 11.45 -3.35 5.73
N LYS A 95 11.98 -2.14 5.98
CA LYS A 95 11.94 -1.53 7.32
C LYS A 95 10.49 -1.38 7.80
N PRO A 96 10.23 -1.30 9.12
CA PRO A 96 8.88 -1.03 9.62
C PRO A 96 8.42 0.38 9.25
N CYS A 97 7.10 0.59 9.21
CA CYS A 97 6.50 1.89 8.92
C CYS A 97 7.01 2.97 9.90
N PHE A 98 7.70 4.01 9.40
CA PHE A 98 8.26 5.04 10.29
C PHE A 98 7.19 5.88 11.03
N VAL A 99 5.95 5.89 10.52
CA VAL A 99 4.85 6.65 11.14
C VAL A 99 4.27 5.92 12.36
N CYS A 100 3.97 4.62 12.22
CA CYS A 100 3.19 3.87 13.22
C CYS A 100 3.76 2.49 13.59
N GLN A 101 4.95 2.15 13.09
CA GLN A 101 5.71 0.93 13.41
C GLN A 101 5.04 -0.39 12.97
N ASP A 102 3.96 -0.31 12.19
CA ASP A 102 3.28 -1.47 11.58
C ASP A 102 4.11 -2.04 10.41
N LYS A 103 3.76 -3.25 9.95
CA LYS A 103 4.43 -3.92 8.83
C LYS A 103 4.37 -3.02 7.59
N SER A 104 5.53 -2.67 7.04
CA SER A 104 5.62 -1.89 5.82
C SER A 104 5.34 -2.78 4.61
N SER A 105 4.70 -2.19 3.58
CA SER A 105 4.56 -2.79 2.26
C SER A 105 5.60 -2.29 1.26
N GLY A 106 6.53 -1.41 1.69
CA GLY A 106 7.54 -0.77 0.86
C GLY A 106 7.67 0.73 1.11
N TYR A 107 8.35 1.40 0.19
CA TYR A 107 8.49 2.86 0.20
C TYR A 107 7.28 3.52 -0.47
N HIS A 108 6.61 4.41 0.25
CA HIS A 108 5.49 5.19 -0.24
C HIS A 108 5.75 6.67 0.04
N TYR A 109 5.70 7.48 -1.01
CA TYR A 109 5.95 8.93 -0.92
C TYR A 109 7.30 9.26 -0.27
N GLY A 110 8.33 8.46 -0.54
CA GLY A 110 9.70 8.71 -0.07
C GLY A 110 10.12 7.96 1.21
N VAL A 111 9.18 7.33 1.93
CA VAL A 111 9.49 6.67 3.23
C VAL A 111 8.93 5.26 3.32
N SER A 112 9.57 4.41 4.14
CA SER A 112 9.01 3.10 4.46
C SER A 112 7.69 3.27 5.25
N ALA A 113 6.59 2.77 4.68
CA ALA A 113 5.25 2.96 5.23
C ALA A 113 4.38 1.71 5.09
N CYS A 114 3.36 1.61 5.94
CA CYS A 114 2.29 0.62 5.81
C CYS A 114 1.16 1.14 4.90
N GLU A 115 0.32 0.23 4.41
CA GLU A 115 -0.84 0.58 3.55
C GLU A 115 -1.79 1.60 4.23
N GLY A 116 -1.97 1.49 5.55
CA GLY A 116 -2.82 2.41 6.30
C GLY A 116 -2.31 3.86 6.28
N CYS A 117 -1.01 4.08 6.45
CA CYS A 117 -0.41 5.41 6.44
C CYS A 117 -0.25 5.96 5.01
N LYS A 118 0.08 5.10 4.03
CA LYS A 118 0.07 5.43 2.60
C LYS A 118 -1.30 5.98 2.18
N GLY A 119 -2.37 5.24 2.44
CA GLY A 119 -3.73 5.64 2.04
C GLY A 119 -4.22 6.88 2.79
N PHE A 120 -3.89 7.00 4.08
CA PHE A 120 -4.20 8.19 4.87
C PHE A 120 -3.52 9.43 4.29
N PHE A 121 -2.20 9.39 4.11
CA PHE A 121 -1.43 10.51 3.58
C PHE A 121 -1.94 10.97 2.20
N ARG A 122 -2.14 10.03 1.27
CA ARG A 122 -2.70 10.34 -0.06
C ARG A 122 -4.02 11.10 0.02
N ARG A 123 -4.97 10.61 0.82
CA ARG A 123 -6.29 11.26 0.96
C ARG A 123 -6.17 12.64 1.60
N SER A 124 -5.30 12.78 2.60
CA SER A 124 -5.08 14.06 3.29
C SER A 124 -4.50 15.10 2.36
N ILE A 125 -3.49 14.76 1.55
CA ILE A 125 -2.87 15.70 0.61
C ILE A 125 -3.80 16.00 -0.57
N GLN A 126 -4.39 14.99 -1.24
CA GLN A 126 -5.24 15.21 -2.43
C GLN A 126 -6.48 16.06 -2.15
N LYS A 127 -7.01 16.01 -0.92
CA LYS A 127 -8.18 16.80 -0.52
C LYS A 127 -7.82 18.04 0.28
N ASN A 128 -6.52 18.33 0.45
CA ASN A 128 -6.02 19.40 1.32
C ASN A 128 -6.70 19.38 2.70
N MET A 129 -6.80 18.19 3.30
CA MET A 129 -7.48 18.01 4.58
C MET A 129 -6.74 18.77 5.68
N VAL A 130 -7.49 19.56 6.44
CA VAL A 130 -7.03 20.21 7.65
C VAL A 130 -7.64 19.47 8.83
N TYR A 131 -6.79 19.03 9.76
CA TYR A 131 -7.21 18.29 10.95
C TYR A 131 -6.83 19.06 12.21
N THR A 132 -7.73 19.06 13.19
CA THR A 132 -7.51 19.65 14.51
C THR A 132 -7.15 18.57 15.52
N CYS A 133 -6.15 18.83 16.36
CA CYS A 133 -5.88 18.00 17.54
C CYS A 133 -6.72 18.52 18.71
N HIS A 134 -7.35 17.61 19.46
CA HIS A 134 -8.13 17.94 20.67
C HIS A 134 -7.34 17.72 21.97
N ARG A 135 -6.01 17.59 21.85
CA ARG A 135 -5.04 17.46 22.94
C ARG A 135 -3.85 18.36 22.62
N ASP A 136 -2.68 18.10 23.19
CA ASP A 136 -1.52 18.99 23.08
C ASP A 136 -0.66 18.76 21.83
N LYS A 137 -1.25 18.27 20.72
CA LYS A 137 -0.56 17.91 19.46
C LYS A 137 0.59 16.88 19.58
N VAL A 138 0.80 16.27 20.75
CA VAL A 138 1.81 15.23 21.02
C VAL A 138 1.22 13.81 21.07
N CYS A 139 0.19 13.52 20.28
CA CYS A 139 -0.45 12.20 20.31
C CYS A 139 0.51 11.10 19.83
N VAL A 140 0.69 10.06 20.65
CA VAL A 140 1.46 8.86 20.26
C VAL A 140 0.76 8.12 19.12
N ILE A 141 1.48 7.94 18.01
CA ILE A 141 1.01 7.23 16.81
C ILE A 141 1.71 5.87 16.73
N ASN A 142 0.95 4.79 16.93
CA ASN A 142 1.39 3.41 16.75
C ASN A 142 0.30 2.59 16.00
N LYS A 143 0.52 1.28 15.78
CA LYS A 143 -0.42 0.41 15.05
C LYS A 143 -1.86 0.48 15.57
N VAL A 144 -2.04 0.53 16.90
CA VAL A 144 -3.34 0.51 17.57
C VAL A 144 -3.97 1.90 17.65
N THR A 145 -3.16 2.92 17.94
CA THR A 145 -3.64 4.28 18.27
C THR A 145 -3.64 5.25 17.09
N ARG A 146 -3.07 4.89 15.93
CA ARG A 146 -2.93 5.79 14.78
C ARG A 146 -4.23 6.42 14.29
N ASN A 147 -5.38 5.83 14.56
CA ASN A 147 -6.67 6.37 14.15
C ASN A 147 -7.27 7.38 15.16
N ARG A 148 -6.71 7.51 16.37
CA ARG A 148 -7.23 8.37 17.44
C ARG A 148 -7.08 9.86 17.16
N CYS A 149 -6.02 10.26 16.46
CA CYS A 149 -5.79 11.67 16.12
C CYS A 149 -5.21 11.82 14.71
N GLN A 150 -6.03 12.35 13.81
CA GLN A 150 -5.66 12.56 12.40
C GLN A 150 -4.62 13.68 12.26
N SER A 151 -4.74 14.74 13.06
CA SER A 151 -3.80 15.88 13.06
C SER A 151 -2.37 15.43 13.35
N CYS A 152 -2.12 14.79 14.49
CA CYS A 152 -0.78 14.28 14.83
C CYS A 152 -0.30 13.19 13.88
N ARG A 153 -1.21 12.38 13.33
CA ARG A 153 -0.82 11.36 12.34
C ARG A 153 -0.32 12.01 11.05
N LEU A 154 -1.03 13.02 10.53
CA LEU A 154 -0.62 13.74 9.32
C LEU A 154 0.67 14.51 9.55
N GLN A 155 0.79 15.16 10.70
CA GLN A 155 2.02 15.84 11.09
C GLN A 155 3.19 14.85 11.12
N LYS A 156 3.04 13.71 11.81
CA LYS A 156 4.10 12.69 11.85
C LYS A 156 4.43 12.11 10.47
N CYS A 157 3.46 11.97 9.56
CA CYS A 157 3.75 11.58 8.18
C CYS A 157 4.72 12.56 7.50
N LEU A 158 4.52 13.86 7.69
CA LEU A 158 5.37 14.90 7.13
C LEU A 158 6.74 14.92 7.82
N ASP A 159 6.75 14.82 9.15
CA ASP A 159 7.97 14.86 9.95
C ASP A 159 8.93 13.71 9.61
N VAL A 160 8.40 12.51 9.30
CA VAL A 160 9.25 11.38 8.86
C VAL A 160 9.68 11.47 7.40
N GLY A 161 9.24 12.49 6.65
CA GLY A 161 9.64 12.75 5.28
C GLY A 161 8.69 12.24 4.19
N MET A 162 7.41 11.99 4.47
CA MET A 162 6.46 11.72 3.37
C MET A 162 6.30 12.98 2.51
N SER A 163 6.70 12.90 1.26
CA SER A 163 6.66 14.05 0.35
C SER A 163 5.25 14.25 -0.24
N ARG A 164 4.76 15.48 -0.10
CA ARG A 164 3.49 15.93 -0.69
C ARG A 164 3.56 15.97 -2.22
N GLU A 165 4.73 16.26 -2.78
CA GLU A 165 4.91 16.42 -4.24
C GLU A 165 4.80 15.09 -4.99
N LEU A 166 5.12 13.98 -4.31
CA LEU A 166 4.99 12.63 -4.86
C LEU A 166 3.53 12.16 -4.90
N VAL A 167 2.59 12.91 -4.31
CA VAL A 167 1.17 12.65 -4.41
C VAL A 167 0.64 13.26 -5.71
N ARG A 168 0.61 12.46 -6.78
CA ARG A 168 0.05 12.89 -8.06
C ARG A 168 -1.44 13.19 -7.93
N ASN A 169 -1.88 14.31 -8.53
CA ASN A 169 -3.28 14.62 -8.73
C ASN A 169 -3.75 13.97 -10.05
N ASP A 170 -3.98 12.66 -10.02
CA ASP A 170 -4.38 11.87 -11.19
C ASP A 170 -5.76 12.24 -11.79
N ARG A 171 -6.47 13.23 -11.22
CA ARG A 171 -7.81 13.64 -11.65
C ARG A 171 -7.84 14.55 -12.88
N MET A 172 -6.69 15.07 -13.33
CA MET A 172 -6.63 16.05 -14.43
C MET A 172 -6.22 15.47 -15.80
N LYS A 173 -6.00 14.15 -15.93
CA LYS A 173 -5.58 13.53 -17.20
C LYS A 173 -6.73 12.94 -18.03
N LYS A 174 -7.83 13.69 -18.22
CA LYS A 174 -8.82 13.37 -19.26
C LYS A 174 -9.64 14.59 -19.71
N LYS A 175 -8.97 15.66 -20.15
CA LYS A 175 -9.54 16.57 -21.14
C LYS A 175 -8.51 16.80 -22.25
N LYS A 176 -8.78 16.15 -23.38
CA LYS A 176 -8.44 16.50 -24.77
C LYS A 176 -6.99 16.92 -25.07
N ASP A 177 -6.26 16.03 -25.74
CA ASP A 177 -5.55 16.45 -26.95
C ASP A 177 -6.63 16.86 -27.97
N GLU A 178 -7.01 18.13 -27.95
CA GLU A 178 -7.82 18.70 -29.02
C GLU A 178 -6.88 19.11 -30.16
N LYS A 179 -7.09 18.43 -31.29
CA LYS A 179 -6.42 18.57 -32.59
C LYS A 179 -6.05 20.02 -32.90
N LYS A 180 -4.76 20.29 -33.15
CA LYS A 180 -4.29 21.56 -33.76
C LYS A 180 -5.04 21.78 -35.09
N PRO A 181 -5.71 22.92 -35.32
CA PRO A 181 -6.05 23.33 -36.67
C PRO A 181 -4.76 23.73 -37.39
N ALA A 182 -4.55 23.14 -38.57
CA ALA A 182 -3.54 23.58 -39.51
C ALA A 182 -3.89 24.99 -40.01
N GLU A 183 -2.99 25.94 -39.83
CA GLU A 183 -3.09 27.27 -40.43
C GLU A 183 -2.71 27.15 -41.91
N VAL A 184 -3.66 27.51 -42.77
CA VAL A 184 -3.55 27.51 -44.23
C VAL A 184 -2.87 28.79 -44.69
N GLU A 185 -1.85 28.63 -45.54
CA GLU A 185 -1.14 29.69 -46.27
C GLU A 185 -2.09 30.64 -47.00
N THR A 186 -1.82 31.94 -46.91
CA THR A 186 -2.24 32.92 -47.90
C THR A 186 -1.02 33.68 -48.39
N TYR A 187 -0.41 33.20 -49.49
CA TYR A 187 0.47 34.03 -50.31
C TYR A 187 -0.40 34.90 -51.21
N VAL A 188 -0.31 36.21 -51.04
CA VAL A 188 -0.78 37.17 -52.06
C VAL A 188 0.43 37.53 -52.90
N LEU A 189 0.53 36.96 -54.11
CA LEU A 189 1.33 37.56 -55.18
C LEU A 189 0.68 38.89 -55.55
N SER A 190 1.43 39.98 -55.43
CA SER A 190 1.13 41.24 -56.13
C SER A 190 2.18 41.43 -57.22
N ALA A 191 1.68 41.68 -58.42
CA ALA A 191 2.40 41.92 -59.66
C ALA A 191 2.97 43.34 -59.73
#